data_AF-A0A3A4Z6H2-F1
#
_entry.id   AF-A0A3A4Z6H2-F1
#
_cell.length_a   1.000
_cell.length_b   1.000
_cell.length_c   1.000
_cell.angle_alpha   90.00
_cell.angle_beta   90.00
_cell.angle_gamma   90.00
#
_symmetry.space_group_name_H-M   'P 1'
#
loop_
_entity.id
_entity.type
_entity.pdbx_description
1 polymer ?
#
loop_
_entity_poly.entity_id
_entity_poly.type
_entity_poly.pdbx_seq_one_letter_code
_entity_poly.pdbx_strand_id
1 'polypeptide(L)'
;MQILSKPIDTFTFEEVVEFCKQGYIEGFQLDYKKELPSKGLAKHFASFSNSRGGVIIVGVEEDKSGKPVVFDGITFDSKLADKIHQYATSVDPRPLYDLHVTNEVNGKVFILVRIYEGDRTPYYVHNEANIYVRSGNITDPISLASPEAVELLVGKKDKARLARENYIRIAKENYEAGLKAEERKRLKLIAVEKANYQKQIEKAKAQGQQPPEYNSQYYQKPLGTEVSMLTILLQPYYPQRALCNPNDIKTKIEQIRYRKGSTDFPDLNLKPIQEGVYRFQHNYDGGLSCQQVFSAGLMYLAENVLRQDATRKHIYIEAIAVYYIMFLKALKNFYKLFNYQGAIYGYLELDGINGAQLKRIVPNGYRGGLFWHEDEEVPLKNKYIWRVEIETSLLYDDLALQGYIINFIKEIYWSLGYEDVSNELLKAFLKQNGWLIEQPQVA
;
A
#
# COMPACT_ATOMS: atom_id res chain seq x y z
N MET A 1 -18.59 21.18 13.87
CA MET A 1 -19.04 21.72 12.57
C MET A 1 -19.32 20.54 11.64
N GLN A 2 -20.58 20.28 11.27
CA GLN A 2 -20.95 19.04 10.56
C GLN A 2 -20.17 18.85 9.25
N ILE A 3 -19.90 19.94 8.53
CA ILE A 3 -19.15 19.94 7.26
C ILE A 3 -17.67 19.57 7.40
N LEU A 4 -17.12 19.48 8.62
CA LEU A 4 -15.76 18.97 8.86
C LEU A 4 -15.75 17.50 9.30
N SER A 5 -16.88 16.97 9.80
CA SER A 5 -16.95 15.63 10.41
C SER A 5 -17.69 14.60 9.58
N LYS A 6 -18.61 15.01 8.70
CA LYS A 6 -19.31 14.11 7.76
C LYS A 6 -18.55 14.02 6.43
N PRO A 7 -18.64 12.92 5.67
CA PRO A 7 -18.19 12.89 4.27
C PRO A 7 -18.81 14.04 3.47
N ILE A 8 -18.04 14.73 2.62
CA ILE A 8 -18.58 15.92 1.91
C ILE A 8 -19.49 15.58 0.74
N ASP A 9 -19.36 14.37 0.19
CA ASP A 9 -20.14 13.83 -0.92
C ASP A 9 -21.61 13.57 -0.57
N THR A 10 -21.94 13.55 0.73
CA THR A 10 -23.33 13.39 1.18
C THR A 10 -24.10 14.70 1.25
N PHE A 11 -23.45 15.86 1.10
CA PHE A 11 -24.10 17.16 1.31
C PHE A 11 -24.98 17.55 0.13
N THR A 12 -26.25 17.86 0.39
CA THR A 12 -27.16 18.48 -0.57
C THR A 12 -27.06 20.00 -0.58
N PHE A 13 -27.62 20.65 -1.60
CA PHE A 13 -27.71 22.11 -1.69
C PHE A 13 -28.37 22.70 -0.43
N GLU A 14 -29.50 22.12 -0.02
CA GLU A 14 -30.28 22.54 1.14
C GLU A 14 -29.50 22.37 2.45
N GLU A 15 -28.71 21.29 2.57
CA GLU A 15 -27.87 21.06 3.74
C GLU A 15 -26.72 22.07 3.83
N VAL A 16 -26.15 22.50 2.69
CA VAL A 16 -25.15 23.59 2.65
C VAL A 16 -25.79 24.92 3.04
N VAL A 17 -27.00 25.21 2.56
CA VAL A 17 -27.77 26.39 2.98
C VAL A 17 -28.04 26.37 4.49
N GLU A 18 -28.49 25.25 5.03
CA GLU A 18 -28.77 25.09 6.46
C GLU A 18 -27.49 25.22 7.30
N PHE A 19 -26.37 24.72 6.78
CA PHE A 19 -25.05 24.97 7.36
C PHE A 19 -24.71 26.46 7.38
N CYS A 20 -24.89 27.18 6.27
CA CYS A 20 -24.58 28.61 6.17
C CYS A 20 -25.45 29.46 7.12
N LYS A 21 -26.73 29.10 7.30
CA LYS A 21 -27.63 29.78 8.25
C LYS A 21 -27.18 29.71 9.71
N GLN A 22 -26.37 28.71 10.08
CA GLN A 22 -25.77 28.63 11.41
C GLN A 22 -24.73 29.74 11.65
N GLY A 23 -24.29 30.45 10.60
CA GLY A 23 -23.48 31.65 10.69
C GLY A 23 -22.07 31.40 11.20
N TYR A 24 -21.50 30.22 10.92
CA TYR A 24 -20.09 29.94 11.27
C TYR A 24 -19.19 30.91 10.54
N ILE A 25 -18.34 31.56 11.32
CA ILE A 25 -17.34 32.50 10.82
C ILE A 25 -16.24 31.70 10.09
N GLU A 26 -15.77 32.25 8.97
CA GLU A 26 -14.56 31.81 8.28
C GLU A 26 -13.39 31.69 9.27
N GLY A 27 -12.45 30.79 9.01
CA GLY A 27 -11.32 30.67 9.91
C GLY A 27 -10.30 29.65 9.47
N PHE A 28 -9.75 28.93 10.45
CA PHE A 28 -8.59 28.08 10.20
C PHE A 28 -8.87 26.89 9.26
N GLN A 29 -10.07 26.32 9.31
CA GLN A 29 -10.46 25.10 8.56
C GLN A 29 -11.69 25.28 7.66
N LEU A 30 -12.23 26.48 7.57
CA LEU A 30 -13.40 26.80 6.75
C LEU A 30 -13.09 28.06 5.98
N ASP A 31 -13.46 28.09 4.70
CA ASP A 31 -13.19 29.20 3.79
C ASP A 31 -14.36 29.36 2.82
N TYR A 32 -14.97 30.55 2.77
CA TYR A 32 -16.09 30.82 1.86
C TYR A 32 -15.59 31.59 0.64
N LYS A 33 -16.12 31.24 -0.53
CA LYS A 33 -15.82 31.91 -1.79
C LYS A 33 -17.09 32.09 -2.59
N LYS A 34 -17.40 33.34 -2.97
CA LYS A 34 -18.56 33.64 -3.81
C LYS A 34 -18.45 32.94 -5.17
N GLU A 35 -17.27 33.02 -5.77
CA GLU A 35 -16.92 32.37 -7.04
C GLU A 35 -15.50 31.80 -6.97
N LEU A 36 -15.14 30.99 -7.97
CA LEU A 36 -13.79 30.45 -8.07
C LEU A 36 -12.80 31.60 -8.34
N PRO A 37 -11.79 31.83 -7.47
CA PRO A 37 -10.91 32.99 -7.62
C PRO A 37 -10.06 32.90 -8.88
N SER A 38 -9.91 34.02 -9.59
CA SER A 38 -9.10 34.15 -10.81
C SER A 38 -7.60 33.90 -10.57
N LYS A 39 -7.12 34.20 -9.36
CA LYS A 39 -5.75 33.92 -8.89
C LYS A 39 -5.52 32.44 -8.54
N GLY A 40 -6.56 31.61 -8.62
CA GLY A 40 -6.53 30.19 -8.32
C GLY A 40 -6.51 29.83 -6.83
N LEU A 41 -6.52 28.53 -6.55
CA LEU A 41 -6.57 27.99 -5.19
C LEU A 41 -5.26 27.31 -4.74
N ALA A 42 -4.17 27.35 -5.52
CA ALA A 42 -2.93 26.64 -5.20
C ALA A 42 -2.37 26.99 -3.81
N LYS A 43 -2.40 28.29 -3.43
CA LYS A 43 -2.01 28.72 -2.07
C LYS A 43 -2.93 28.17 -0.98
N HIS A 44 -4.23 28.05 -1.27
CA HIS A 44 -5.18 27.46 -0.33
C HIS A 44 -4.86 25.98 -0.13
N PHE A 45 -4.68 25.23 -1.22
CA PHE A 45 -4.22 23.85 -1.20
C PHE A 45 -2.93 23.68 -0.37
N ALA A 46 -1.88 24.43 -0.68
CA ALA A 46 -0.62 24.36 0.07
C ALA A 46 -0.80 24.72 1.55
N SER A 47 -1.51 25.82 1.87
CA SER A 47 -1.70 26.27 3.25
C SER A 47 -2.56 25.32 4.09
N PHE A 48 -3.63 24.76 3.53
CA PHE A 48 -4.46 23.77 4.22
C PHE A 48 -3.69 22.47 4.45
N SER A 49 -2.93 21.99 3.46
CA SER A 49 -2.08 20.81 3.61
C SER A 49 -0.92 21.04 4.60
N ASN A 50 -0.36 22.25 4.68
CA ASN A 50 0.63 22.59 5.73
C ASN A 50 -0.01 22.83 7.10
N SER A 51 -1.33 22.87 7.19
CA SER A 51 -2.08 23.14 8.43
C SER A 51 -2.94 21.93 8.80
N ARG A 52 -4.14 22.12 9.35
CA ARG A 52 -5.03 21.03 9.82
C ARG A 52 -6.02 20.56 8.74
N GLY A 53 -5.73 20.81 7.46
CA GLY A 53 -6.73 20.72 6.40
C GLY A 53 -7.89 21.70 6.61
N GLY A 54 -8.94 21.54 5.80
CA GLY A 54 -10.14 22.37 5.86
C GLY A 54 -11.09 22.13 4.69
N VAL A 55 -12.14 22.93 4.63
CA VAL A 55 -13.15 22.90 3.57
C VAL A 55 -13.30 24.30 2.99
N ILE A 56 -13.24 24.37 1.66
CA ILE A 56 -13.61 25.56 0.89
C ILE A 56 -15.01 25.35 0.33
N ILE A 57 -15.90 26.33 0.52
CA ILE A 57 -17.26 26.31 -0.01
C ILE A 57 -17.38 27.41 -1.07
N VAL A 58 -17.56 27.00 -2.33
CA VAL A 58 -17.77 27.93 -3.45
C VAL A 58 -19.26 28.13 -3.70
N GLY A 59 -19.68 29.39 -3.90
CA GLY A 59 -21.07 29.82 -3.99
C GLY A 59 -21.59 30.54 -2.75
N VAL A 60 -20.70 30.89 -1.82
CA VAL A 60 -21.04 31.60 -0.58
C VAL A 60 -20.22 32.88 -0.50
N GLU A 61 -20.92 34.02 -0.44
CA GLU A 61 -20.34 35.33 -0.15
C GLU A 61 -20.34 35.58 1.36
N GLU A 62 -19.25 36.14 1.85
CA GLU A 62 -19.05 36.50 3.26
C GLU A 62 -18.97 38.00 3.46
N ASP A 63 -19.28 38.46 4.67
CA ASP A 63 -19.05 39.85 5.07
C ASP A 63 -17.58 40.09 5.51
N LYS A 64 -17.27 41.34 5.88
CA LYS A 64 -15.93 41.70 6.39
C LYS A 64 -15.56 41.01 7.71
N SER A 65 -16.52 40.39 8.38
CA SER A 65 -16.33 39.61 9.59
C SER A 65 -16.22 38.11 9.30
N GLY A 66 -16.22 37.69 8.03
CA GLY A 66 -16.11 36.29 7.61
C GLY A 66 -17.40 35.49 7.81
N LYS A 67 -18.54 36.13 8.04
CA LYS A 67 -19.83 35.43 8.16
C LYS A 67 -20.47 35.26 6.78
N PRO A 68 -21.07 34.10 6.48
CA PRO A 68 -21.80 33.92 5.23
C PRO A 68 -23.04 34.83 5.20
N VAL A 69 -23.17 35.64 4.16
CA VAL A 69 -24.28 36.60 3.97
C VAL A 69 -25.13 36.28 2.74
N VAL A 70 -24.54 35.75 1.68
CA VAL A 70 -25.25 35.29 0.47
C VAL A 70 -24.80 33.87 0.15
N PHE A 71 -25.74 32.95 -0.03
CA PHE A 71 -25.47 31.53 -0.27
C PHE A 71 -26.45 31.01 -1.33
N ASP A 72 -26.43 31.64 -2.50
CA ASP A 72 -27.30 31.30 -3.63
C ASP A 72 -26.66 30.28 -4.59
N GLY A 73 -25.43 29.84 -4.29
CA GLY A 73 -24.65 28.96 -5.15
C GLY A 73 -24.12 29.65 -6.41
N ILE A 74 -23.48 28.88 -7.28
CA ILE A 74 -22.97 29.32 -8.58
C ILE A 74 -23.59 28.51 -9.70
N THR A 75 -23.59 29.07 -10.92
CA THR A 75 -23.97 28.31 -12.11
C THR A 75 -22.85 27.32 -12.41
N PHE A 76 -23.19 26.04 -12.54
CA PHE A 76 -22.19 25.00 -12.77
C PHE A 76 -21.66 25.04 -14.21
N ASP A 77 -20.33 25.10 -14.33
CA ASP A 77 -19.60 24.85 -15.57
C ASP A 77 -18.61 23.72 -15.26
N SER A 78 -18.64 22.63 -16.05
CA SER A 78 -17.77 21.47 -15.84
C SER A 78 -16.29 21.85 -15.80
N LYS A 79 -15.91 22.93 -16.49
CA LYS A 79 -14.54 23.48 -16.47
C LYS A 79 -14.10 23.97 -15.09
N LEU A 80 -15.01 24.24 -14.16
CA LEU A 80 -14.68 24.66 -12.80
C LEU A 80 -14.06 23.51 -11.99
N ALA A 81 -14.59 22.30 -12.13
CA ALA A 81 -14.02 21.11 -11.50
C ALA A 81 -12.60 20.83 -12.02
N ASP A 82 -12.41 20.89 -13.35
CA ASP A 82 -11.10 20.72 -13.98
C ASP A 82 -10.09 21.76 -13.49
N LYS A 83 -10.49 23.03 -13.33
CA LYS A 83 -9.64 24.08 -12.76
C LYS A 83 -9.21 23.78 -11.33
N ILE A 84 -10.11 23.26 -10.48
CA ILE A 84 -9.76 22.88 -9.10
C ILE A 84 -8.71 21.77 -9.12
N HIS A 85 -8.87 20.75 -9.97
CA HIS A 85 -7.88 19.69 -10.14
C HIS A 85 -6.53 20.22 -10.63
N GLN A 86 -6.53 21.22 -11.52
CA GLN A 86 -5.33 21.90 -11.99
C GLN A 86 -4.62 22.68 -10.86
N TYR A 87 -5.37 23.37 -10.00
CA TYR A 87 -4.81 24.10 -8.86
C TYR A 87 -4.14 23.16 -7.86
N ALA A 88 -4.74 22.01 -7.55
CA ALA A 88 -4.12 21.00 -6.71
C ALA A 88 -2.83 20.44 -7.33
N THR A 89 -2.79 20.28 -8.65
CA THR A 89 -1.60 19.80 -9.39
C THR A 89 -0.48 20.85 -9.47
N SER A 90 -0.79 22.11 -9.14
CA SER A 90 0.18 23.21 -9.06
C SER A 90 0.87 23.31 -7.69
N VAL A 91 0.70 22.29 -6.84
CA VAL A 91 1.27 22.20 -5.50
C VAL A 91 2.07 20.90 -5.40
N ASP A 92 3.28 20.98 -4.86
CA ASP A 92 4.16 19.84 -4.63
C ASP A 92 4.55 19.75 -3.14
N PRO A 93 4.37 18.60 -2.47
CA PRO A 93 3.75 17.38 -2.99
C PRO A 93 2.27 17.55 -3.36
N ARG A 94 1.72 16.67 -4.19
CA ARG A 94 0.30 16.78 -4.59
C ARG A 94 -0.60 16.68 -3.34
N PRO A 95 -1.45 17.69 -3.06
CA PRO A 95 -2.39 17.70 -1.95
C PRO A 95 -3.43 16.59 -2.07
N LEU A 96 -3.86 16.09 -0.92
CA LEU A 96 -5.01 15.20 -0.84
C LEU A 96 -6.28 16.03 -0.61
N TYR A 97 -7.31 15.77 -1.41
CA TYR A 97 -8.58 16.48 -1.31
C TYR A 97 -9.74 15.69 -1.93
N ASP A 98 -10.95 15.98 -1.46
CA ASP A 98 -12.20 15.59 -2.10
C ASP A 98 -12.87 16.81 -2.72
N LEU A 99 -13.55 16.57 -3.83
CA LEU A 99 -14.35 17.55 -4.54
C LEU A 99 -15.79 17.03 -4.63
N HIS A 100 -16.74 17.82 -4.16
CA HIS A 100 -18.16 17.52 -4.28
C HIS A 100 -18.91 18.68 -4.90
N VAL A 101 -19.82 18.36 -5.82
CA VAL A 101 -20.77 19.30 -6.40
C VAL A 101 -22.16 18.86 -5.95
N THR A 102 -22.90 19.74 -5.29
CA THR A 102 -24.23 19.41 -4.75
C THR A 102 -25.23 19.13 -5.86
N ASN A 103 -26.42 18.63 -5.51
CA ASN A 103 -27.57 18.68 -6.40
C ASN A 103 -27.85 20.13 -6.85
N GLU A 104 -28.39 20.26 -8.06
CA GLU A 104 -28.75 21.55 -8.63
C GLU A 104 -30.11 22.03 -8.08
N VAL A 105 -30.17 23.29 -7.69
CA VAL A 105 -31.40 24.00 -7.31
C VAL A 105 -31.44 25.31 -8.06
N ASN A 106 -32.48 25.54 -8.85
CA ASN A 106 -32.66 26.76 -9.67
C ASN A 106 -31.46 27.08 -10.59
N GLY A 107 -30.82 26.06 -11.20
CA GLY A 107 -29.65 26.29 -12.06
C GLY A 107 -28.37 26.63 -11.30
N LYS A 108 -28.33 26.43 -9.98
CA LYS A 108 -27.22 26.74 -9.09
C LYS A 108 -26.78 25.52 -8.29
N VAL A 109 -25.49 25.46 -7.99
CA VAL A 109 -24.85 24.43 -7.17
C VAL A 109 -23.87 25.07 -6.18
N PHE A 110 -23.50 24.33 -5.13
CA PHE A 110 -22.29 24.60 -4.36
C PHE A 110 -21.18 23.63 -4.76
N ILE A 111 -19.94 24.12 -4.69
CA ILE A 111 -18.77 23.25 -4.82
C ILE A 111 -18.06 23.20 -3.48
N LEU A 112 -17.94 22.00 -2.92
CA LEU A 112 -17.21 21.73 -1.68
C LEU A 112 -15.85 21.14 -2.03
N VAL A 113 -14.77 21.77 -1.55
CA VAL A 113 -13.41 21.26 -1.69
C VAL A 113 -12.86 20.98 -0.30
N ARG A 114 -12.83 19.71 0.10
CA ARG A 114 -12.20 19.30 1.36
C ARG A 114 -10.75 19.01 1.11
N ILE A 115 -9.85 19.80 1.68
CA ILE A 115 -8.41 19.59 1.62
C ILE A 115 -7.97 18.97 2.93
N TYR A 116 -7.25 17.85 2.87
CA TYR A 116 -6.76 17.17 4.05
C TYR A 116 -5.46 17.78 4.58
N GLU A 117 -5.20 17.61 5.87
CA GLU A 117 -3.87 17.87 6.42
C GLU A 117 -2.85 17.04 5.65
N GLY A 118 -1.83 17.74 5.19
CA GLY A 118 -0.77 17.18 4.38
C GLY A 118 0.08 16.27 5.23
N ASP A 119 0.34 15.08 4.71
CA ASP A 119 1.21 14.12 5.33
C ASP A 119 2.67 14.37 4.91
N ARG A 120 2.88 15.04 3.77
CA ARG A 120 4.19 15.29 3.12
C ARG A 120 4.73 16.70 3.29
N THR A 121 4.51 17.31 4.45
CA THR A 121 4.91 18.70 4.67
C THR A 121 6.42 18.89 4.54
N PRO A 122 6.86 20.08 4.08
CA PRO A 122 6.05 21.20 3.60
C PRO A 122 5.55 21.04 2.14
N TYR A 123 4.37 21.59 1.87
CA TYR A 123 3.74 21.73 0.56
C TYR A 123 4.04 23.12 0.00
N TYR A 124 4.49 23.16 -1.26
CA TYR A 124 4.90 24.36 -1.98
C TYR A 124 4.01 24.58 -3.18
N VAL A 125 3.74 25.84 -3.50
CA VAL A 125 3.17 26.18 -4.81
C VAL A 125 4.32 26.15 -5.83
N HIS A 126 4.09 25.53 -6.99
CA HIS A 126 5.10 25.50 -8.05
C HIS A 126 5.63 26.90 -8.38
N ASN A 127 6.95 27.00 -8.57
CA ASN A 127 7.66 28.26 -8.84
C ASN A 127 7.62 29.29 -7.70
N GLU A 128 7.20 28.92 -6.48
CA GLU A 128 7.31 29.74 -5.28
C GLU A 128 8.13 29.01 -4.21
N ALA A 129 9.18 29.65 -3.67
CA ALA A 129 10.00 29.06 -2.59
C ALA A 129 9.35 29.20 -1.19
N ASN A 130 8.23 29.91 -1.12
CA ASN A 130 7.55 30.26 0.12
C ASN A 130 6.69 29.08 0.62
N ILE A 131 6.71 28.85 1.93
CA ILE A 131 5.83 27.90 2.60
C ILE A 131 4.66 28.69 3.17
N TYR A 132 3.44 28.32 2.77
CA TYR A 132 2.21 28.96 3.22
C TYR A 132 1.54 28.12 4.29
N VAL A 133 0.98 28.79 5.32
CA VAL A 133 0.21 28.17 6.41
C VAL A 133 -1.06 28.99 6.66
N ARG A 134 -2.10 28.37 7.24
CA ARG A 134 -3.31 29.08 7.65
C ARG A 134 -2.98 29.94 8.87
N SER A 135 -3.32 31.22 8.82
CA SER A 135 -3.15 32.16 9.93
C SER A 135 -4.33 32.11 10.90
N GLY A 136 -5.51 31.70 10.42
CA GLY A 136 -6.78 31.82 11.13
C GLY A 136 -7.34 33.25 11.17
N ASN A 137 -6.67 34.22 10.53
CA ASN A 137 -7.17 35.58 10.39
C ASN A 137 -8.19 35.67 9.26
N ILE A 138 -9.26 36.41 9.48
CA ILE A 138 -10.32 36.63 8.48
C ILE A 138 -9.78 37.46 7.29
N THR A 139 -8.93 38.45 7.57
CA THR A 139 -8.48 39.41 6.54
C THR A 139 -7.34 38.89 5.67
N ASP A 140 -6.45 38.08 6.26
CA ASP A 140 -5.34 37.43 5.56
C ASP A 140 -5.23 35.98 6.02
N PRO A 141 -6.05 35.08 5.45
CA PRO A 141 -6.19 33.71 5.95
C PRO A 141 -4.96 32.84 5.67
N ILE A 142 -4.05 33.29 4.80
CA ILE A 142 -2.86 32.55 4.38
C ILE A 142 -1.62 33.41 4.60
N SER A 143 -0.79 32.99 5.54
CA SER A 143 0.47 33.67 5.88
C SER A 143 1.69 32.85 5.46
N LEU A 144 2.84 33.52 5.33
CA LEU A 144 4.13 32.83 5.25
C LEU A 144 4.41 32.12 6.58
N ALA A 145 4.91 30.89 6.51
CA ALA A 145 5.34 30.14 7.68
C ALA A 145 6.50 30.85 8.37
N SER A 146 6.42 31.01 9.70
CA SER A 146 7.55 31.47 10.50
C SER A 146 8.69 30.44 10.47
N PRO A 147 9.94 30.81 10.79
CA PRO A 147 11.05 29.86 10.89
C PRO A 147 10.72 28.64 11.77
N GLU A 148 10.03 28.85 12.90
CA GLU A 148 9.60 27.78 13.80
C GLU A 148 8.53 26.88 13.16
N ALA A 149 7.57 27.46 12.43
CA ALA A 149 6.56 26.70 11.70
C ALA A 149 7.19 25.87 10.57
N VAL A 150 8.17 26.44 9.86
CA VAL A 150 8.95 25.71 8.85
C VAL A 150 9.70 24.55 9.50
N GLU A 151 10.39 24.77 10.62
CA GLU A 151 11.11 23.71 11.34
C GLU A 151 10.16 22.59 11.78
N LEU A 152 8.95 22.92 12.26
CA LEU A 152 7.94 21.92 12.60
C LEU A 152 7.46 21.12 11.38
N LEU A 153 7.22 21.79 10.25
CA LEU A 153 6.78 21.15 9.00
C LEU A 153 7.87 20.25 8.40
N VAL A 154 9.13 20.67 8.48
CA VAL A 154 10.29 19.86 8.09
C VAL A 154 10.47 18.70 9.07
N GLY A 155 10.33 18.94 10.37
CA GLY A 155 10.44 17.93 11.41
C GLY A 155 9.38 16.82 11.32
N LYS A 156 8.19 17.11 10.77
CA LYS A 156 7.18 16.08 10.44
C LYS A 156 7.72 15.04 9.46
N LYS A 157 8.50 15.47 8.46
CA LYS A 157 9.12 14.57 7.47
C LYS A 157 10.13 13.62 8.13
N ASP A 158 10.96 14.15 9.03
CA ASP A 158 11.92 13.33 9.79
C ASP A 158 11.24 12.37 10.76
N LYS A 159 10.20 12.81 11.48
CA LYS A 159 9.40 11.94 12.34
C LYS A 159 8.76 10.81 11.54
N ALA A 160 8.18 11.10 10.38
CA ALA A 160 7.63 10.09 9.50
C ALA A 160 8.71 9.12 9.01
N ARG A 161 9.90 9.62 8.65
CA ARG A 161 11.02 8.78 8.24
C ARG A 161 11.46 7.84 9.35
N LEU A 162 11.66 8.35 10.55
CA LEU A 162 12.03 7.55 11.73
C LEU A 162 10.94 6.52 12.06
N ALA A 163 9.67 6.87 11.94
CA ALA A 163 8.56 5.93 12.12
C ALA A 163 8.59 4.80 11.09
N ARG A 164 8.79 5.11 9.79
CA ARG A 164 8.95 4.10 8.73
C ARG A 164 10.13 3.16 8.99
N GLU A 165 11.28 3.72 9.34
CA GLU A 165 12.49 2.96 9.69
C GLU A 165 12.25 2.04 10.89
N ASN A 166 11.53 2.55 11.91
CA ASN A 166 11.16 1.77 13.08
C ASN A 166 10.21 0.60 12.74
N TYR A 167 9.19 0.82 11.92
CA TYR A 167 8.28 -0.27 11.52
C TYR A 167 8.98 -1.34 10.67
N ILE A 168 9.89 -0.93 9.77
CA ILE A 168 10.74 -1.87 9.01
C ILE A 168 11.60 -2.70 9.98
N ARG A 169 12.22 -2.05 10.97
CA ARG A 169 13.02 -2.74 11.99
C ARG A 169 12.18 -3.76 12.77
N ILE A 170 11.02 -3.37 13.29
CA ILE A 170 10.13 -4.25 14.04
C ILE A 170 9.68 -5.44 13.18
N ALA A 171 9.33 -5.22 11.90
CA ALA A 171 8.94 -6.30 11.00
C ALA A 171 10.08 -7.33 10.82
N LYS A 172 11.34 -6.88 10.73
CA LYS A 172 12.51 -7.76 10.66
C LYS A 172 12.75 -8.51 11.97
N GLU A 173 12.66 -7.83 13.11
CA GLU A 173 12.78 -8.44 14.44
C GLU A 173 11.73 -9.54 14.65
N ASN A 174 10.47 -9.29 14.24
CA ASN A 174 9.40 -10.28 14.27
C ASN A 174 9.70 -11.50 13.38
N TYR A 175 10.25 -11.27 12.18
CA TYR A 175 10.67 -12.35 11.29
C TYR A 175 11.75 -13.22 11.94
N GLU A 176 12.81 -12.60 12.46
CA GLU A 176 13.91 -13.31 13.12
C GLU A 176 13.46 -14.09 14.37
N ALA A 177 12.57 -13.49 15.17
CA ALA A 177 11.98 -14.14 16.32
C ALA A 177 11.12 -15.35 15.91
N GLY A 178 10.33 -15.21 14.84
CA GLY A 178 9.54 -16.28 14.23
C GLY A 178 10.42 -17.44 13.74
N LEU A 179 11.49 -17.15 13.01
CA LEU A 179 12.45 -18.14 12.53
C LEU A 179 13.07 -18.92 13.70
N LYS A 180 13.57 -18.22 14.72
CA LYS A 180 14.13 -18.84 15.93
C LYS A 180 13.10 -19.70 16.66
N ALA A 181 11.84 -19.28 16.70
CA ALA A 181 10.77 -20.03 17.37
C ALA A 181 10.41 -21.32 16.63
N GLU A 182 10.25 -21.27 15.31
CA GLU A 182 9.95 -22.44 14.49
C GLU A 182 11.14 -23.41 14.43
N GLU A 183 12.39 -22.92 14.42
CA GLU A 183 13.58 -23.77 14.50
C GLU A 183 13.63 -24.55 15.82
N ARG A 184 13.37 -23.88 16.96
CA ARG A 184 13.28 -24.56 18.26
C ARG A 184 12.17 -25.61 18.27
N LYS A 185 11.03 -25.34 17.63
CA LYS A 185 9.91 -26.27 17.52
C LYS A 185 10.27 -27.48 16.66
N ARG A 186 10.89 -27.28 15.50
CA ARG A 186 11.39 -28.33 14.61
C ARG A 186 12.36 -29.26 15.34
N LEU A 187 13.36 -28.71 16.02
CA LEU A 187 14.36 -29.48 16.77
C LEU A 187 13.73 -30.31 17.91
N LYS A 188 12.74 -29.76 18.62
CA LYS A 188 11.98 -30.50 19.64
C LYS A 188 11.23 -31.67 19.04
N LEU A 189 10.56 -31.47 17.90
CA LEU A 189 9.81 -32.54 17.22
C LEU A 189 10.73 -33.66 16.71
N ILE A 190 11.89 -33.31 16.14
CA ILE A 190 12.91 -34.28 15.73
C ILE A 190 13.43 -35.07 16.93
N ALA A 191 13.68 -34.42 18.07
CA ALA A 191 14.14 -35.10 19.28
C ALA A 191 13.11 -36.12 19.79
N VAL A 192 11.82 -35.76 19.78
CA VAL A 192 10.72 -36.67 20.15
C VAL A 192 10.64 -37.86 19.17
N GLU A 193 10.73 -37.60 17.87
CA GLU A 193 10.72 -38.64 16.84
C GLU A 193 11.89 -39.62 17.02
N LYS A 194 13.10 -39.11 17.25
CA LYS A 194 14.29 -39.93 17.52
C LYS A 194 14.14 -40.78 18.77
N ALA A 195 13.57 -40.24 19.85
CA ALA A 195 13.31 -41.00 21.08
C ALA A 195 12.28 -42.12 20.86
N ASN A 196 11.22 -41.85 20.07
CA ASN A 196 10.23 -42.87 19.71
C ASN A 196 10.83 -43.96 18.82
N TYR A 197 11.67 -43.59 17.85
CA TYR A 197 12.40 -44.53 17.01
C TYR A 197 13.34 -45.42 17.85
N GLN A 198 14.04 -44.85 18.83
CA GLN A 198 14.89 -45.62 19.75
C GLN A 198 14.11 -46.70 20.52
N LYS A 199 12.91 -46.37 21.02
CA LYS A 199 12.02 -47.36 21.66
C LYS A 199 11.57 -48.47 20.70
N GLN A 200 11.35 -48.14 19.43
CA GLN A 200 11.02 -49.15 18.41
C GLN A 200 12.20 -50.10 18.16
N ILE A 201 13.43 -49.59 18.12
CA ILE A 201 14.63 -50.42 18.03
C ILE A 201 14.74 -51.38 19.21
N GLU A 202 14.56 -50.88 20.43
CA GLU A 202 14.62 -51.70 21.65
C GLU A 202 13.56 -52.80 21.64
N LYS A 203 12.32 -52.47 21.22
CA LYS A 203 11.24 -53.45 21.08
C LYS A 203 11.53 -54.49 20.00
N ALA A 204 12.03 -54.08 18.83
CA ALA A 204 12.38 -55.01 17.74
C ALA A 204 13.49 -55.97 18.18
N LYS A 205 14.54 -55.46 18.84
CA LYS A 205 15.62 -56.27 19.41
C LYS A 205 15.11 -57.28 20.44
N ALA A 206 14.23 -56.85 21.35
CA ALA A 206 13.63 -57.75 22.35
C ALA A 206 12.77 -58.86 21.72
N GLN A 207 12.23 -58.63 20.51
CA GLN A 207 11.41 -59.58 19.76
C GLN A 207 12.21 -60.40 18.74
N GLY A 208 13.55 -60.26 18.70
CA GLY A 208 14.40 -60.92 17.70
C GLY A 208 14.16 -60.46 16.26
N GLN A 209 13.54 -59.29 16.08
CA GLN A 209 13.22 -58.71 14.77
C GLN A 209 14.27 -57.68 14.35
N GLN A 210 14.44 -57.52 13.05
CA GLN A 210 15.29 -56.45 12.50
C GLN A 210 14.63 -55.08 12.76
N PRO A 211 15.38 -54.06 13.22
CA PRO A 211 14.81 -52.73 13.46
C PRO A 211 14.35 -52.07 12.15
N PRO A 212 13.29 -51.25 12.18
CA PRO A 212 12.85 -50.48 11.02
C PRO A 212 13.89 -49.43 10.62
N GLU A 213 13.90 -49.02 9.35
CA GLU A 213 14.73 -47.93 8.85
C GLU A 213 14.25 -46.57 9.39
N TYR A 214 15.19 -45.67 9.72
CA TYR A 214 14.85 -44.32 10.21
C TYR A 214 14.55 -43.38 9.05
N ASN A 215 13.27 -43.06 8.86
CA ASN A 215 12.82 -42.05 7.92
C ASN A 215 12.14 -40.92 8.69
N SER A 216 12.83 -39.79 8.85
CA SER A 216 12.29 -38.64 9.55
C SER A 216 11.21 -37.96 8.73
N GLN A 217 10.12 -37.57 9.38
CA GLN A 217 9.02 -36.81 8.77
C GLN A 217 9.31 -35.30 8.73
N TYR A 218 10.40 -34.86 9.34
CA TYR A 218 10.74 -33.43 9.48
C TYR A 218 11.90 -33.03 8.57
N TYR A 219 11.93 -31.75 8.19
CA TYR A 219 13.07 -31.18 7.48
C TYR A 219 14.35 -31.27 8.33
N GLN A 220 15.45 -31.77 7.75
CA GLN A 220 16.65 -32.13 8.52
C GLN A 220 17.67 -30.99 8.66
N LYS A 221 17.74 -30.07 7.69
CA LYS A 221 18.71 -28.96 7.73
C LYS A 221 18.19 -27.79 8.58
N PRO A 222 19.05 -26.87 9.04
CA PRO A 222 18.61 -25.68 9.75
C PRO A 222 17.64 -24.86 8.89
N LEU A 223 16.57 -24.34 9.48
CA LEU A 223 15.62 -23.51 8.74
C LEU A 223 16.30 -22.26 8.19
N GLY A 224 15.97 -21.89 6.95
CA GLY A 224 16.50 -20.70 6.28
C GLY A 224 17.83 -20.88 5.54
N THR A 225 18.45 -22.08 5.55
CA THR A 225 19.71 -22.30 4.82
C THR A 225 19.54 -22.66 3.36
N GLU A 226 18.38 -23.22 2.97
CA GLU A 226 18.09 -23.64 1.60
C GLU A 226 16.79 -23.04 1.09
N VAL A 227 16.69 -21.71 1.19
CA VAL A 227 15.52 -20.95 0.75
C VAL A 227 15.95 -19.80 -0.16
N SER A 228 15.05 -19.40 -1.05
CA SER A 228 15.13 -18.14 -1.77
C SER A 228 13.92 -17.31 -1.35
N MET A 229 14.17 -16.22 -0.65
CA MET A 229 13.10 -15.43 -0.02
C MET A 229 12.68 -14.29 -0.92
N LEU A 230 11.40 -14.26 -1.25
CA LEU A 230 10.72 -13.08 -1.79
C LEU A 230 10.12 -12.29 -0.63
N THR A 231 10.60 -11.09 -0.40
CA THR A 231 10.08 -10.17 0.61
C THR A 231 9.37 -8.99 -0.05
N ILE A 232 8.15 -8.69 0.36
CA ILE A 232 7.37 -7.53 -0.08
C ILE A 232 6.98 -6.75 1.16
N LEU A 233 7.35 -5.47 1.22
CA LEU A 233 7.00 -4.58 2.30
C LEU A 233 6.48 -3.29 1.68
N LEU A 234 5.25 -2.89 1.99
CA LEU A 234 4.71 -1.58 1.64
C LEU A 234 4.05 -0.97 2.86
N GLN A 235 4.20 0.34 3.03
CA GLN A 235 3.64 1.10 4.14
C GLN A 235 3.28 2.52 3.69
N PRO A 236 2.47 3.27 4.46
CA PRO A 236 2.32 4.70 4.25
C PRO A 236 3.70 5.37 4.21
N TYR A 237 3.90 6.27 3.25
CA TYR A 237 5.08 7.12 3.28
C TYR A 237 5.04 7.97 4.56
N TYR A 238 3.87 8.40 5.02
CA TYR A 238 3.77 9.22 6.23
C TYR A 238 2.86 8.58 7.27
N PRO A 239 3.36 7.61 8.05
CA PRO A 239 2.58 6.96 9.09
C PRO A 239 2.45 7.89 10.30
N GLN A 240 1.57 8.89 10.21
CA GLN A 240 1.37 9.88 11.29
C GLN A 240 0.67 9.30 12.52
N ARG A 241 -0.20 8.30 12.31
CA ARG A 241 -0.96 7.60 13.35
C ARG A 241 -1.31 6.18 12.90
N ALA A 242 -1.67 5.33 13.85
CA ALA A 242 -2.32 4.06 13.53
C ALA A 242 -3.61 4.31 12.74
N LEU A 243 -3.80 3.57 11.66
CA LEU A 243 -5.02 3.58 10.83
C LEU A 243 -6.14 2.79 11.50
N CYS A 244 -5.79 1.81 12.33
CA CYS A 244 -6.73 0.97 13.08
C CYS A 244 -6.06 0.32 14.29
N ASN A 245 -6.82 -0.36 15.15
CA ASN A 245 -6.26 -1.20 16.21
C ASN A 245 -5.87 -2.59 15.68
N PRO A 246 -4.94 -3.33 16.32
CA PRO A 246 -4.58 -4.68 15.89
C PRO A 246 -5.78 -5.64 15.86
N ASN A 247 -6.72 -5.46 16.79
CA ASN A 247 -7.96 -6.23 16.83
C ASN A 247 -8.87 -5.97 15.61
N ASP A 248 -8.89 -4.74 15.09
CA ASP A 248 -9.67 -4.41 13.89
C ASP A 248 -9.13 -5.17 12.67
N ILE A 249 -7.81 -5.33 12.57
CA ILE A 249 -7.17 -6.13 11.52
C ILE A 249 -7.61 -7.58 11.62
N LYS A 250 -7.57 -8.16 12.84
CA LYS A 250 -7.90 -9.57 13.05
C LYS A 250 -9.38 -9.86 12.76
N THR A 251 -10.27 -8.99 13.22
CA THR A 251 -11.73 -9.16 13.06
C THR A 251 -12.20 -8.92 11.63
N LYS A 252 -11.50 -8.06 10.87
CA LYS A 252 -11.84 -7.74 9.47
C LYS A 252 -10.91 -8.42 8.46
N ILE A 253 -10.20 -9.47 8.86
CA ILE A 253 -9.15 -10.08 8.03
C ILE A 253 -9.66 -10.58 6.67
N GLU A 254 -10.88 -11.12 6.62
CA GLU A 254 -11.52 -11.56 5.37
C GLU A 254 -11.78 -10.42 4.39
N GLN A 255 -12.04 -9.21 4.89
CA GLN A 255 -12.26 -8.02 4.04
C GLN A 255 -10.94 -7.48 3.49
N ILE A 256 -9.85 -7.66 4.25
CA ILE A 256 -8.50 -7.25 3.85
C ILE A 256 -7.90 -8.26 2.85
N ARG A 257 -8.15 -9.55 3.09
CA ARG A 257 -7.54 -10.66 2.38
C ARG A 257 -7.84 -10.68 0.88
N TYR A 258 -6.84 -11.07 0.11
CA TYR A 258 -6.98 -11.49 -1.27
C TYR A 258 -6.43 -12.92 -1.44
N ARG A 259 -7.14 -13.75 -2.21
CA ARG A 259 -6.77 -15.15 -2.46
C ARG A 259 -6.64 -15.41 -3.96
N LYS A 260 -5.56 -16.09 -4.34
CA LYS A 260 -5.37 -16.65 -5.68
C LYS A 260 -4.96 -18.13 -5.59
N GLY A 261 -5.87 -19.01 -5.98
CA GLY A 261 -5.65 -20.46 -5.91
C GLY A 261 -5.49 -20.93 -4.45
N SER A 262 -4.38 -21.60 -4.17
CA SER A 262 -3.99 -22.02 -2.81
C SER A 262 -3.24 -20.94 -2.02
N THR A 263 -2.91 -19.81 -2.64
CA THR A 263 -2.14 -18.74 -2.02
C THR A 263 -3.05 -17.60 -1.59
N ASP A 264 -2.79 -17.03 -0.43
CA ASP A 264 -3.52 -15.90 0.12
C ASP A 264 -2.63 -14.96 0.94
N PHE A 265 -3.07 -13.71 0.98
CA PHE A 265 -2.50 -12.71 1.85
C PHE A 265 -3.57 -11.68 2.24
N PRO A 266 -3.70 -11.34 3.52
CA PRO A 266 -3.11 -12.03 4.67
C PRO A 266 -3.81 -13.37 4.97
N ASP A 267 -3.09 -14.32 5.59
CA ASP A 267 -3.59 -15.62 6.06
C ASP A 267 -4.59 -15.47 7.21
N LEU A 268 -5.66 -16.27 7.24
CA LEU A 268 -6.69 -16.17 8.29
C LEU A 268 -6.18 -16.45 9.72
N ASN A 269 -5.08 -17.18 9.85
CA ASN A 269 -4.53 -17.67 11.11
C ASN A 269 -3.41 -16.78 11.69
N LEU A 270 -3.34 -15.50 11.33
CA LEU A 270 -2.42 -14.56 11.97
C LEU A 270 -2.69 -14.42 13.48
N LYS A 271 -1.64 -14.27 14.28
CA LYS A 271 -1.68 -14.03 15.72
C LYS A 271 -1.48 -12.55 16.01
N PRO A 272 -2.10 -11.99 17.06
CA PRO A 272 -1.84 -10.62 17.46
C PRO A 272 -0.40 -10.43 17.94
N ILE A 273 0.16 -9.26 17.63
CA ILE A 273 1.41 -8.69 18.14
C ILE A 273 1.14 -7.24 18.55
N GLN A 274 2.10 -6.58 19.19
CA GLN A 274 1.92 -5.24 19.74
C GLN A 274 1.47 -4.22 18.67
N GLU A 275 2.06 -4.25 17.48
CA GLU A 275 1.78 -3.29 16.41
C GLU A 275 0.76 -3.79 15.37
N GLY A 276 0.20 -5.01 15.53
CA GLY A 276 -0.64 -5.59 14.49
C GLY A 276 -0.89 -7.10 14.63
N VAL A 277 -0.88 -7.79 13.50
CA VAL A 277 -1.02 -9.25 13.44
C VAL A 277 0.10 -9.86 12.61
N TYR A 278 0.52 -11.07 12.95
CA TYR A 278 1.66 -11.73 12.32
C TYR A 278 1.47 -13.25 12.26
N ARG A 279 2.12 -13.89 11.29
CA ARG A 279 2.22 -15.33 11.16
C ARG A 279 3.62 -15.67 10.68
N PHE A 280 4.18 -16.73 11.22
CA PHE A 280 5.41 -17.35 10.73
C PHE A 280 5.21 -18.86 10.75
N GLN A 281 5.55 -19.52 9.65
CA GLN A 281 5.48 -20.97 9.53
C GLN A 281 6.65 -21.51 8.70
N HIS A 282 6.96 -22.80 8.90
CA HIS A 282 7.79 -23.56 7.99
C HIS A 282 7.02 -24.77 7.46
N ASN A 283 7.29 -25.13 6.21
CA ASN A 283 6.75 -26.30 5.53
C ASN A 283 7.62 -27.54 5.78
N TYR A 284 7.11 -28.72 5.40
CA TYR A 284 7.82 -30.00 5.55
C TYR A 284 9.13 -30.06 4.74
N ASP A 285 9.21 -29.28 3.64
CA ASP A 285 10.38 -29.13 2.78
C ASP A 285 11.37 -28.07 3.29
N GLY A 286 11.11 -27.47 4.46
CA GLY A 286 11.92 -26.40 5.03
C GLY A 286 11.59 -25.01 4.50
N GLY A 287 10.63 -24.88 3.58
CA GLY A 287 10.18 -23.59 3.06
C GLY A 287 9.60 -22.69 4.14
N LEU A 288 9.89 -21.40 4.08
CA LEU A 288 9.47 -20.41 5.06
C LEU A 288 8.40 -19.48 4.52
N SER A 289 7.47 -19.09 5.40
CA SER A 289 6.42 -18.13 5.10
C SER A 289 6.19 -17.25 6.31
N CYS A 290 6.23 -15.93 6.12
CA CYS A 290 5.95 -14.93 7.13
C CYS A 290 5.06 -13.84 6.56
N GLN A 291 4.00 -13.51 7.29
CA GLN A 291 3.04 -12.48 6.91
C GLN A 291 2.80 -11.58 8.12
N GLN A 292 2.80 -10.27 7.92
CA GLN A 292 2.53 -9.30 8.99
C GLN A 292 1.70 -8.15 8.44
N VAL A 293 0.76 -7.64 9.25
CA VAL A 293 -0.07 -6.48 8.94
C VAL A 293 -0.12 -5.60 10.18
N PHE A 294 0.37 -4.38 10.05
CA PHE A 294 0.50 -3.43 11.15
C PHE A 294 -0.67 -2.45 11.15
N SER A 295 -1.04 -2.03 12.34
CA SER A 295 -2.01 -0.97 12.60
C SER A 295 -1.65 0.35 11.93
N ALA A 296 -0.36 0.63 11.75
CA ALA A 296 0.13 1.81 11.04
C ALA A 296 0.01 1.70 9.50
N GLY A 297 -0.48 0.59 8.98
CA GLY A 297 -0.65 0.36 7.55
C GLY A 297 0.53 -0.28 6.84
N LEU A 298 1.58 -0.67 7.56
CA LEU A 298 2.65 -1.50 7.00
C LEU A 298 2.12 -2.92 6.78
N MET A 299 2.29 -3.43 5.57
CA MET A 299 2.12 -4.84 5.24
C MET A 299 3.49 -5.45 4.93
N TYR A 300 3.67 -6.70 5.32
CA TYR A 300 4.90 -7.46 5.13
C TYR A 300 4.58 -8.89 4.73
N LEU A 301 5.22 -9.36 3.67
CA LEU A 301 5.19 -10.74 3.19
C LEU A 301 6.63 -11.19 2.98
N ALA A 302 7.01 -12.35 3.50
CA ALA A 302 8.26 -13.02 3.16
C ALA A 302 7.95 -14.50 2.87
N GLU A 303 8.18 -14.94 1.64
CA GLU A 303 7.80 -16.27 1.15
C GLU A 303 8.96 -16.97 0.45
N ASN A 304 9.13 -18.25 0.72
CA ASN A 304 10.09 -19.07 -0.01
C ASN A 304 9.57 -19.37 -1.43
N VAL A 305 10.25 -18.80 -2.42
CA VAL A 305 9.95 -19.00 -3.85
C VAL A 305 10.87 -20.02 -4.52
N LEU A 306 11.81 -20.60 -3.77
CA LEU A 306 12.63 -21.70 -4.26
C LEU A 306 11.78 -22.95 -4.48
N ARG A 307 11.98 -23.59 -5.62
CA ARG A 307 11.50 -24.93 -5.94
C ARG A 307 12.71 -25.80 -6.23
N GLN A 308 12.71 -27.02 -5.69
CA GLN A 308 13.83 -27.94 -5.86
C GLN A 308 13.31 -29.25 -6.44
N ASP A 309 13.83 -29.60 -7.60
CA ASP A 309 13.65 -30.90 -8.24
C ASP A 309 14.88 -31.77 -7.94
N ALA A 310 14.89 -33.02 -8.40
CA ALA A 310 15.95 -33.98 -8.07
C ALA A 310 17.37 -33.50 -8.42
N THR A 311 17.53 -32.60 -9.39
CA THR A 311 18.83 -32.15 -9.91
C THR A 311 19.00 -30.64 -9.97
N ARG A 312 17.93 -29.84 -9.83
CA ARG A 312 17.96 -28.41 -10.13
C ARG A 312 17.11 -27.60 -9.16
N LYS A 313 17.57 -26.37 -8.91
CA LYS A 313 16.87 -25.34 -8.16
C LYS A 313 16.23 -24.38 -9.15
N HIS A 314 14.96 -24.04 -8.93
CA HIS A 314 14.17 -23.19 -9.81
C HIS A 314 13.49 -22.07 -9.04
N ILE A 315 13.43 -20.88 -9.63
CA ILE A 315 12.60 -19.76 -9.16
C ILE A 315 11.74 -19.32 -10.34
N TYR A 316 10.43 -19.30 -10.14
CA TYR A 316 9.48 -18.91 -11.16
C TYR A 316 9.17 -17.41 -11.03
N ILE A 317 9.44 -16.63 -12.09
CA ILE A 317 9.09 -15.20 -12.13
C ILE A 317 7.56 -15.02 -12.00
N GLU A 318 6.79 -16.01 -12.47
CA GLU A 318 5.35 -16.07 -12.24
C GLU A 318 4.98 -16.02 -10.75
N ALA A 319 5.69 -16.76 -9.89
CA ALA A 319 5.42 -16.74 -8.46
C ALA A 319 5.66 -15.34 -7.87
N ILE A 320 6.75 -14.67 -8.29
CA ILE A 320 7.07 -13.30 -7.87
C ILE A 320 5.92 -12.35 -8.26
N ALA A 321 5.47 -12.40 -9.51
CA ALA A 321 4.38 -11.57 -10.01
C ALA A 321 3.06 -11.85 -9.28
N VAL A 322 2.72 -13.12 -9.04
CA VAL A 322 1.51 -13.52 -8.32
C VAL A 322 1.50 -12.98 -6.90
N TYR A 323 2.60 -13.15 -6.15
CA TYR A 323 2.70 -12.63 -4.79
C TYR A 323 2.60 -11.11 -4.76
N TYR A 324 3.25 -10.41 -5.68
CA TYR A 324 3.19 -8.95 -5.75
C TYR A 324 1.78 -8.43 -6.05
N ILE A 325 1.09 -8.99 -7.04
CA ILE A 325 -0.27 -8.56 -7.40
C ILE A 325 -1.27 -8.89 -6.28
N MET A 326 -1.16 -10.08 -5.67
CA MET A 326 -1.98 -10.45 -4.51
C MET A 326 -1.76 -9.47 -3.36
N PHE A 327 -0.50 -9.12 -3.08
CA PHE A 327 -0.14 -8.16 -2.04
C PHE A 327 -0.74 -6.78 -2.31
N LEU A 328 -0.62 -6.25 -3.54
CA LEU A 328 -1.22 -4.97 -3.91
C LEU A 328 -2.76 -4.99 -3.77
N LYS A 329 -3.43 -6.09 -4.13
CA LYS A 329 -4.88 -6.21 -3.95
C LYS A 329 -5.29 -6.23 -2.48
N ALA A 330 -4.55 -6.94 -1.63
CA ALA A 330 -4.78 -6.91 -0.19
C ALA A 330 -4.50 -5.52 0.42
N LEU A 331 -3.45 -4.84 -0.05
CA LEU A 331 -3.12 -3.47 0.33
C LEU A 331 -4.24 -2.50 -0.05
N LYS A 332 -4.78 -2.62 -1.27
CA LYS A 332 -5.95 -1.86 -1.74
C LYS A 332 -7.14 -2.07 -0.81
N ASN A 333 -7.45 -3.32 -0.49
CA ASN A 333 -8.56 -3.65 0.39
C ASN A 333 -8.39 -3.02 1.79
N PHE A 334 -7.21 -3.14 2.39
CA PHE A 334 -6.92 -2.57 3.70
C PHE A 334 -6.98 -1.04 3.71
N TYR A 335 -6.34 -0.36 2.76
CA TYR A 335 -6.35 1.10 2.73
C TYR A 335 -7.74 1.65 2.39
N LYS A 336 -8.54 0.99 1.55
CA LYS A 336 -9.96 1.34 1.38
C LYS A 336 -10.75 1.14 2.67
N LEU A 337 -10.58 0.00 3.33
CA LEU A 337 -11.31 -0.33 4.55
C LEU A 337 -11.07 0.65 5.70
N PHE A 338 -9.84 1.16 5.80
CA PHE A 338 -9.45 2.12 6.84
C PHE A 338 -9.31 3.56 6.33
N ASN A 339 -9.87 3.85 5.15
CA ASN A 339 -9.90 5.17 4.53
C ASN A 339 -8.53 5.86 4.48
N TYR A 340 -7.46 5.09 4.22
CA TYR A 340 -6.15 5.65 3.98
C TYR A 340 -6.07 6.18 2.56
N GLN A 341 -5.52 7.38 2.43
CA GLN A 341 -5.21 8.01 1.16
C GLN A 341 -3.86 8.72 1.32
N GLY A 342 -2.95 8.52 0.38
CA GLY A 342 -1.62 9.11 0.41
C GLY A 342 -0.56 8.30 -0.33
N ALA A 343 0.68 8.73 -0.17
CA ALA A 343 1.83 8.07 -0.78
C ALA A 343 2.15 6.77 -0.04
N ILE A 344 2.54 5.75 -0.78
CA ILE A 344 2.90 4.42 -0.31
C ILE A 344 4.36 4.19 -0.70
N TYR A 345 5.15 3.72 0.26
CA TYR A 345 6.57 3.46 0.10
C TYR A 345 6.92 2.05 0.54
N GLY A 346 7.85 1.43 -0.17
CA GLY A 346 8.51 0.22 0.29
C GLY A 346 9.33 -0.45 -0.80
N TYR A 347 9.34 -1.78 -0.80
CA TYR A 347 10.17 -2.54 -1.71
C TYR A 347 9.66 -3.97 -1.94
N LEU A 348 10.08 -4.52 -3.08
CA LEU A 348 10.14 -5.95 -3.33
C LEU A 348 11.62 -6.36 -3.30
N GLU A 349 11.93 -7.42 -2.59
CA GLU A 349 13.29 -7.96 -2.43
C GLU A 349 13.28 -9.44 -2.75
N LEU A 350 14.26 -9.89 -3.53
CA LEU A 350 14.51 -11.30 -3.81
C LEU A 350 15.93 -11.62 -3.36
N ASP A 351 16.07 -12.56 -2.41
CA ASP A 351 17.35 -12.95 -1.80
C ASP A 351 17.55 -14.47 -1.86
N GLY A 352 18.80 -14.92 -1.87
CA GLY A 352 19.17 -16.33 -1.86
C GLY A 352 18.99 -17.03 -3.20
N ILE A 353 19.25 -16.34 -4.33
CA ILE A 353 19.02 -16.90 -5.68
C ILE A 353 20.23 -17.64 -6.27
N ASN A 354 21.39 -17.61 -5.60
CA ASN A 354 22.60 -18.25 -6.10
C ASN A 354 22.38 -19.74 -6.42
N GLY A 355 22.72 -20.13 -7.64
CA GLY A 355 22.59 -21.51 -8.12
C GLY A 355 21.15 -21.95 -8.45
N ALA A 356 20.18 -21.02 -8.51
CA ALA A 356 18.84 -21.29 -8.99
C ALA A 356 18.67 -20.84 -10.45
N GLN A 357 17.96 -21.64 -11.26
CA GLN A 357 17.54 -21.28 -12.61
C GLN A 357 16.23 -20.49 -12.56
N LEU A 358 16.20 -19.36 -13.27
CA LEU A 358 15.00 -18.54 -13.39
C LEU A 358 14.08 -19.09 -14.49
N LYS A 359 12.82 -19.32 -14.14
CA LYS A 359 11.77 -19.75 -15.07
C LYS A 359 10.85 -18.56 -15.38
N ARG A 360 10.75 -18.24 -16.68
CA ARG A 360 9.92 -17.13 -17.18
C ARG A 360 8.43 -17.43 -17.01
N ILE A 361 7.60 -16.39 -17.03
CA ILE A 361 6.14 -16.49 -17.10
C ILE A 361 5.75 -17.14 -18.43
N VAL A 362 4.96 -18.22 -18.36
CA VAL A 362 4.42 -18.91 -19.53
C VAL A 362 2.91 -19.15 -19.33
N PRO A 363 2.04 -18.28 -19.85
CA PRO A 363 0.60 -18.45 -19.72
C PRO A 363 0.10 -19.70 -20.45
N ASN A 364 -1.03 -20.26 -20.02
CA ASN A 364 -1.66 -21.42 -20.65
C ASN A 364 -1.90 -21.16 -22.15
N GLY A 365 -1.43 -22.08 -23.00
CA GLY A 365 -1.57 -21.98 -24.45
C GLY A 365 -0.49 -21.14 -25.15
N TYR A 366 0.43 -20.51 -24.42
CA TYR A 366 1.62 -19.90 -25.01
C TYR A 366 2.69 -20.96 -25.22
N ARG A 367 3.06 -21.22 -26.48
CA ARG A 367 4.28 -21.97 -26.79
C ARG A 367 5.44 -20.99 -26.73
N GLY A 368 6.40 -21.23 -25.82
CA GLY A 368 7.71 -20.58 -25.91
C GLY A 368 8.24 -20.76 -27.33
N GLY A 369 8.67 -19.68 -27.96
CA GLY A 369 9.32 -19.73 -29.28
C GLY A 369 10.48 -20.74 -29.31
N LEU A 370 10.91 -21.11 -30.52
CA LEU A 370 11.94 -22.14 -30.75
C LEU A 370 13.33 -21.87 -30.10
N PHE A 371 13.55 -20.69 -29.51
CA PHE A 371 14.84 -20.20 -29.03
C PHE A 371 14.78 -19.70 -27.57
N TRP A 372 13.93 -20.29 -26.73
CA TRP A 372 13.92 -20.00 -25.30
C TRP A 372 15.04 -20.82 -24.68
N HIS A 373 16.24 -20.25 -24.59
CA HIS A 373 17.34 -20.84 -23.82
C HIS A 373 16.95 -20.79 -22.33
N GLU A 374 16.21 -21.79 -21.87
CA GLU A 374 15.81 -21.98 -20.46
C GLU A 374 16.99 -22.41 -19.55
N ASP A 375 18.18 -22.57 -20.12
CA ASP A 375 19.35 -23.21 -19.50
C ASP A 375 20.49 -22.23 -19.18
N GLU A 376 20.38 -20.93 -19.43
CA GLU A 376 21.41 -19.99 -18.99
C GLU A 376 21.29 -19.71 -17.49
N GLU A 377 22.36 -20.02 -16.74
CA GLU A 377 22.53 -19.54 -15.36
C GLU A 377 22.55 -18.01 -15.40
N VAL A 378 21.45 -17.38 -14.99
CA VAL A 378 21.47 -15.94 -14.71
C VAL A 378 21.17 -15.73 -13.24
N PRO A 379 22.24 -15.57 -12.44
CA PRO A 379 22.23 -14.43 -11.53
C PRO A 379 23.58 -13.68 -11.53
N LEU A 380 23.55 -12.38 -11.83
CA LEU A 380 24.68 -11.47 -11.63
C LEU A 380 24.91 -11.14 -10.13
N LYS A 381 23.89 -11.35 -9.27
CA LYS A 381 23.90 -11.05 -7.82
C LYS A 381 23.05 -12.06 -7.03
N ASN A 382 23.36 -12.30 -5.76
CA ASN A 382 22.53 -13.15 -4.87
C ASN A 382 21.23 -12.45 -4.42
N LYS A 383 21.17 -11.12 -4.53
CA LYS A 383 20.10 -10.28 -3.96
C LYS A 383 19.73 -9.14 -4.90
N TYR A 384 18.42 -8.93 -5.07
CA TYR A 384 17.82 -7.86 -5.85
C TYR A 384 16.77 -7.11 -5.02
N ILE A 385 16.71 -5.79 -5.16
CA ILE A 385 15.74 -4.93 -4.47
C ILE A 385 15.15 -3.95 -5.49
N TRP A 386 13.83 -3.96 -5.63
CA TRP A 386 13.06 -3.00 -6.41
C TRP A 386 12.31 -2.08 -5.46
N ARG A 387 12.55 -0.77 -5.55
CA ARG A 387 11.85 0.22 -4.73
C ARG A 387 10.47 0.49 -5.31
N VAL A 388 9.49 0.61 -4.43
CA VAL A 388 8.10 0.86 -4.80
C VAL A 388 7.65 2.16 -4.16
N GLU A 389 7.30 3.12 -5.01
CA GLU A 389 6.72 4.41 -4.63
C GLU A 389 5.47 4.64 -5.48
N ILE A 390 4.30 4.56 -4.87
CA ILE A 390 3.01 4.71 -5.53
C ILE A 390 2.06 5.57 -4.70
N GLU A 391 0.97 6.03 -5.29
CA GLU A 391 -0.10 6.76 -4.60
C GLU A 391 -1.33 5.86 -4.45
N THR A 392 -2.15 6.09 -3.42
CA THR A 392 -3.44 5.39 -3.30
C THR A 392 -4.37 5.64 -4.48
N SER A 393 -4.25 6.77 -5.19
CA SER A 393 -5.01 7.03 -6.41
C SER A 393 -4.69 6.01 -7.50
N LEU A 394 -3.41 5.69 -7.71
CA LEU A 394 -2.98 4.62 -8.60
C LEU A 394 -3.46 3.26 -8.11
N LEU A 395 -3.37 3.00 -6.80
CA LEU A 395 -3.83 1.73 -6.21
C LEU A 395 -5.34 1.51 -6.36
N TYR A 396 -6.13 2.59 -6.39
CA TYR A 396 -7.59 2.53 -6.42
C TYR A 396 -8.17 2.46 -7.83
N ASP A 397 -7.45 3.00 -8.83
CA ASP A 397 -7.77 2.86 -10.25
C ASP A 397 -7.24 1.53 -10.81
N ASP A 398 -8.14 0.60 -11.06
CA ASP A 398 -7.78 -0.74 -11.51
C ASP A 398 -7.08 -0.76 -12.89
N LEU A 399 -7.43 0.15 -13.81
CA LEU A 399 -6.84 0.21 -15.14
C LEU A 399 -5.43 0.82 -15.09
N ALA A 400 -5.25 1.90 -14.33
CA ALA A 400 -3.94 2.49 -14.10
C ALA A 400 -3.01 1.51 -13.36
N LEU A 401 -3.53 0.82 -12.34
CA LEU A 401 -2.80 -0.20 -11.59
C LEU A 401 -2.34 -1.36 -12.49
N GLN A 402 -3.19 -1.81 -13.43
CA GLN A 402 -2.80 -2.81 -14.42
C GLN A 402 -1.61 -2.35 -15.28
N GLY A 403 -1.64 -1.11 -15.77
CA GLY A 403 -0.52 -0.55 -16.54
C GLY A 403 0.78 -0.50 -15.74
N TYR A 404 0.69 -0.09 -14.46
CA TYR A 404 1.80 -0.09 -13.53
C TYR A 404 2.37 -1.51 -13.30
N ILE A 405 1.51 -2.50 -13.03
CA ILE A 405 1.91 -3.90 -12.81
C ILE A 405 2.67 -4.46 -14.02
N ILE A 406 2.19 -4.22 -15.24
CA ILE A 406 2.85 -4.68 -16.47
C ILE A 406 4.27 -4.11 -16.56
N ASN A 407 4.42 -2.80 -16.33
CA ASN A 407 5.72 -2.14 -16.38
C ASN A 407 6.66 -2.61 -15.26
N PHE A 408 6.15 -2.84 -14.05
CA PHE A 408 6.94 -3.34 -12.94
C PHE A 408 7.44 -4.77 -13.18
N ILE A 409 6.61 -5.64 -13.78
CA ILE A 409 7.06 -6.99 -14.17
C ILE A 409 8.16 -6.90 -15.23
N LYS A 410 8.05 -5.98 -16.20
CA LYS A 410 9.13 -5.75 -17.19
C LYS A 410 10.44 -5.30 -16.53
N GLU A 411 10.37 -4.43 -15.53
CA GLU A 411 11.54 -4.00 -14.76
C GLU A 411 12.21 -5.17 -14.01
N ILE A 412 11.40 -6.09 -13.46
CA ILE A 412 11.90 -7.33 -12.84
C ILE A 412 12.61 -8.18 -13.89
N TYR A 413 12.01 -8.40 -15.07
CA TYR A 413 12.64 -9.14 -16.17
C TYR A 413 13.98 -8.53 -16.57
N TRP A 414 14.02 -7.21 -16.80
CA TRP A 414 15.24 -6.49 -17.17
C TRP A 414 16.33 -6.62 -16.10
N SER A 415 15.97 -6.42 -14.83
CA SER A 415 16.91 -6.54 -13.70
C SER A 415 17.49 -7.94 -13.56
N LEU A 416 16.73 -8.96 -13.95
CA LEU A 416 17.14 -10.36 -13.96
C LEU A 416 17.85 -10.79 -15.25
N GLY A 417 18.17 -9.85 -16.15
CA GLY A 417 18.95 -10.10 -17.36
C GLY A 417 18.13 -10.54 -18.58
N TYR A 418 16.81 -10.36 -18.57
CA TYR A 418 15.95 -10.65 -19.72
C TYR A 418 15.63 -9.38 -20.49
N GLU A 419 15.97 -9.35 -21.79
CA GLU A 419 15.96 -8.14 -22.61
C GLU A 419 14.56 -7.66 -23.01
N ASP A 420 13.59 -8.57 -23.23
CA ASP A 420 12.23 -8.16 -23.57
C ASP A 420 11.18 -9.21 -23.15
N VAL A 421 10.06 -8.72 -22.61
CA VAL A 421 8.86 -9.50 -22.34
C VAL A 421 7.66 -8.75 -22.91
N SER A 422 6.94 -9.41 -23.83
CA SER A 422 5.89 -8.75 -24.61
C SER A 422 4.67 -8.39 -23.75
N ASN A 423 3.99 -7.30 -24.13
CA ASN A 423 2.76 -6.89 -23.48
C ASN A 423 1.66 -7.93 -23.63
N GLU A 424 1.62 -8.62 -24.76
CA GLU A 424 0.64 -9.67 -25.07
C GLU A 424 0.77 -10.85 -24.10
N LEU A 425 2.01 -11.29 -23.84
CA LEU A 425 2.28 -12.36 -22.87
C LEU A 425 1.86 -11.95 -21.47
N LEU A 426 2.22 -10.73 -21.03
CA LEU A 426 1.82 -10.24 -19.70
C LEU A 426 0.31 -10.05 -19.59
N LYS A 427 -0.37 -9.55 -20.63
CA LYS A 427 -1.83 -9.47 -20.67
C LYS A 427 -2.48 -10.85 -20.60
N ALA A 428 -1.92 -11.86 -21.26
CA ALA A 428 -2.41 -13.23 -21.17
C ALA A 428 -2.19 -13.84 -19.77
N PHE A 429 -1.05 -13.58 -19.15
CA PHE A 429 -0.81 -13.93 -17.74
C PHE A 429 -1.86 -13.29 -16.82
N LEU A 430 -2.13 -11.99 -16.97
CA LEU A 430 -3.17 -11.31 -16.20
C LEU A 430 -4.55 -11.91 -16.48
N LYS A 431 -4.86 -12.24 -17.75
CA LYS A 431 -6.14 -12.84 -18.16
C LYS A 431 -6.35 -14.21 -17.52
N GLN A 432 -5.36 -15.08 -17.60
CA GLN A 432 -5.37 -16.40 -16.93
C GLN A 432 -5.61 -16.28 -15.43
N ASN A 433 -5.12 -15.20 -14.83
CA ASN A 433 -5.27 -14.98 -13.40
C ASN A 433 -6.58 -14.25 -13.01
N GLY A 434 -7.39 -13.81 -13.98
CA GLY A 434 -8.62 -13.04 -13.73
C GLY A 434 -8.34 -11.59 -13.32
N TRP A 435 -7.19 -11.05 -13.73
CA TRP A 435 -6.73 -9.70 -13.40
C TRP A 435 -6.71 -8.75 -14.59
N LEU A 436 -6.92 -9.25 -15.81
CA LEU A 436 -6.99 -8.42 -16.99
C LEU A 436 -8.29 -7.61 -17.01
N ILE A 437 -8.16 -6.31 -17.18
CA ILE A 437 -9.23 -5.36 -17.42
C ILE A 437 -9.16 -4.99 -18.89
N GLU A 438 -10.22 -5.36 -19.61
CA GLU A 438 -10.39 -5.00 -21.01
C GLU A 438 -10.91 -3.56 -21.08
N GLN A 439 -10.28 -2.71 -21.88
CA GLN A 439 -10.86 -1.40 -22.18
C GLN A 439 -12.16 -1.63 -22.96
N PRO A 440 -13.25 -0.91 -22.66
CA PRO A 440 -14.41 -0.93 -23.54
C PRO A 440 -13.93 -0.52 -24.94
N GLN A 441 -14.20 -1.36 -25.94
CA GLN A 441 -13.99 -0.96 -27.32
C GLN A 441 -14.80 0.32 -27.53
N VAL A 442 -14.10 1.41 -27.82
CA VAL A 442 -14.74 2.65 -28.26
C VAL A 442 -15.40 2.30 -29.60
N ALA A 443 -16.73 2.18 -29.57
CA ALA A 443 -17.54 1.94 -30.75
C ALA A 443 -17.58 3.18 -31.64
#